data_AF-A0A9X5RMI6-F1
#
_entry.id   AF-A0A9X5RMI6-F1
#
_cell.length_a   1.000
_cell.length_b   1.000
_cell.length_c   1.000
_cell.angle_alpha   90.00
_cell.angle_beta   90.00
_cell.angle_gamma   90.00
#
_symmetry.space_group_name_H-M   'P 1'
#
loop_
_entity.id
_entity.type
_entity.pdbx_description
1 polymer ?
#
loop_
_entity_poly.entity_id
_entity_poly.type
_entity_poly.pdbx_seq_one_letter_code
_entity_poly.pdbx_strand_id
1 'polypeptide(L)'
;MKRALFFFISIFFLGSCSISYVTFSSESKSWTGQYKGHIKDDSEDGMFTFQYKGGDGKTEFKNLEIAINGAFSTMTQTSEVHRGAKIEMNLLV
;
A
#
# COMPACT_ATOMS: atom_id res chain seq x y z
N MET A 1 29.90 -38.65 -13.38
CA MET A 1 30.10 -37.61 -12.34
C MET A 1 29.78 -36.19 -12.80
N LYS A 2 29.93 -35.82 -14.08
CA LYS A 2 29.63 -34.44 -14.55
C LYS A 2 28.14 -34.07 -14.58
N ARG A 3 27.24 -35.01 -14.88
CA ARG A 3 25.77 -34.75 -14.97
C ARG A 3 25.11 -34.45 -13.62
N ALA A 4 25.55 -35.10 -12.54
CA ALA A 4 25.04 -34.84 -11.20
C ALA A 4 25.37 -33.42 -10.70
N LEU A 5 26.54 -32.89 -11.10
CA LEU A 5 26.96 -31.53 -10.76
C LEU A 5 26.03 -30.47 -11.38
N PHE A 6 25.54 -30.68 -12.60
CA PHE A 6 24.56 -29.79 -13.24
C PHE A 6 23.19 -29.82 -12.55
N PHE A 7 22.74 -30.98 -12.06
CA PHE A 7 21.50 -31.08 -11.28
C PHE A 7 21.62 -30.36 -9.93
N PHE A 8 22.76 -30.47 -9.23
CA PHE A 8 22.99 -29.71 -7.98
C PHE A 8 23.01 -28.19 -8.21
N ILE A 9 23.54 -27.72 -9.34
CA ILE A 9 23.54 -26.30 -9.70
C ILE A 9 22.11 -25.79 -10.03
N SER A 10 21.26 -26.62 -10.62
CA SER A 10 19.88 -26.23 -10.98
C SER A 10 18.96 -25.96 -9.79
N ILE A 11 19.24 -26.58 -8.63
CA ILE A 11 18.42 -26.43 -7.40
C ILE A 11 18.53 -25.02 -6.81
N PHE A 12 19.63 -24.30 -7.05
CA PHE A 12 19.83 -22.94 -6.53
C PHE A 12 18.98 -21.87 -7.23
N PHE A 13 18.37 -22.16 -8.39
CA PHE A 13 17.56 -21.20 -9.13
C PHE A 13 16.06 -21.27 -8.83
N LEU A 14 15.62 -22.19 -7.96
CA LEU A 14 14.19 -22.46 -7.71
C LEU A 14 13.62 -21.76 -6.47
N GLY A 15 14.37 -20.87 -5.82
CA GLY A 15 13.95 -20.25 -4.55
C GLY A 15 14.28 -18.77 -4.49
N SER A 16 13.45 -17.93 -5.10
CA SER A 16 13.44 -16.51 -4.77
C SER A 16 12.00 -16.00 -4.72
N CYS A 17 11.27 -16.38 -3.67
CA CYS A 17 10.15 -15.57 -3.20
C CYS A 17 10.77 -14.37 -2.48
N SER A 18 10.83 -13.23 -3.15
CA SER A 18 11.33 -11.99 -2.55
C SER A 18 10.17 -11.28 -1.87
N ILE A 19 10.29 -11.12 -0.55
CA ILE A 19 9.39 -10.29 0.24
C ILE A 19 10.09 -8.94 0.45
N SER A 20 9.40 -7.85 0.14
CA SER A 20 9.90 -6.51 0.43
C SER A 20 8.80 -5.62 0.99
N TYR A 21 9.20 -4.58 1.71
CA TYR A 21 8.29 -3.61 2.30
C TYR A 21 8.63 -2.23 1.79
N VAL A 22 7.61 -1.48 1.40
CA VAL A 22 7.74 -0.08 0.99
C VAL A 22 6.92 0.81 1.92
N THR A 23 7.41 2.01 2.18
CA THR A 23 6.67 3.00 2.96
C THR A 23 6.88 4.36 2.34
N PHE A 24 5.78 5.03 2.04
CA PHE A 24 5.77 6.42 1.60
C PHE A 24 5.00 7.26 2.59
N SER A 25 5.48 8.47 2.84
CA SER A 25 4.81 9.44 3.70
C SER A 25 4.63 10.74 2.94
N SER A 26 3.48 11.37 3.12
CA SER A 26 3.17 12.69 2.59
C SER A 26 2.57 13.56 3.68
N GLU A 27 2.81 14.86 3.61
CA GLU A 27 2.38 15.79 4.64
C GLU A 27 2.02 17.13 4.01
N SER A 28 0.96 17.75 4.53
CA SER A 28 0.58 19.12 4.25
C SER A 28 0.42 19.91 5.54
N LYS A 29 0.03 21.18 5.45
CA LYS A 29 -0.33 21.98 6.63
C LYS A 29 -1.50 21.38 7.41
N SER A 30 -2.40 20.66 6.74
CA SER A 30 -3.69 20.25 7.31
C SER A 30 -3.91 18.74 7.38
N TRP A 31 -3.01 17.93 6.83
CA TRP A 31 -3.14 16.47 6.85
C TRP A 31 -1.78 15.75 6.79
N THR A 32 -1.77 14.49 7.20
CA THR A 32 -0.69 13.53 6.97
C THR A 32 -1.22 12.31 6.23
N GLY A 33 -0.38 11.73 5.38
CA GLY A 33 -0.67 10.54 4.60
C GLY A 33 0.47 9.54 4.74
N GLN A 34 0.13 8.25 4.87
CA GLN A 34 1.11 7.17 4.90
C GLN A 34 0.63 6.01 4.04
N TYR A 35 1.46 5.55 3.13
CA TYR A 35 1.29 4.29 2.42
C TYR A 35 2.27 3.26 2.96
N LYS A 36 1.81 2.03 3.18
CA LYS A 36 2.65 0.87 3.50
C LYS A 36 2.27 -0.27 2.56
N GLY A 37 3.23 -0.73 1.78
CA GLY A 37 3.06 -1.85 0.84
C GLY A 37 3.86 -3.06 1.30
N HIS A 38 3.23 -4.23 1.28
CA HIS A 38 3.86 -5.53 1.40
C HIS A 38 3.91 -6.18 0.02
N ILE A 39 5.10 -6.21 -0.56
CA ILE A 39 5.32 -6.76 -1.90
C ILE A 39 5.78 -8.20 -1.75
N LYS A 40 5.02 -9.11 -2.35
CA LYS A 40 5.34 -10.53 -2.42
C LYS A 40 5.20 -11.00 -3.86
N ASP A 41 6.32 -11.47 -4.41
CA ASP A 41 6.41 -11.92 -5.80
C ASP A 41 5.92 -10.81 -6.76
N ASP A 42 4.84 -11.06 -7.49
CA ASP A 42 4.23 -10.11 -8.45
C ASP A 42 2.99 -9.38 -7.88
N SER A 43 2.78 -9.41 -6.55
CA SER A 43 1.63 -8.79 -5.88
C SER A 43 2.04 -7.81 -4.79
N GLU A 44 1.22 -6.78 -4.58
CA GLU A 44 1.40 -5.82 -3.50
C GLU A 44 0.10 -5.63 -2.69
N ASP A 45 0.19 -5.88 -1.38
CA ASP A 45 -0.86 -5.56 -0.41
C ASP A 45 -0.52 -4.25 0.30
N GLY A 46 -1.26 -3.21 -0.06
CA GLY A 46 -1.06 -1.83 0.35
C GLY A 46 -2.10 -1.32 1.32
N MET A 47 -1.67 -0.55 2.31
CA MET A 47 -2.54 0.21 3.21
C MET A 47 -2.19 1.68 3.09
N PHE A 48 -3.13 2.50 2.65
CA PHE A 48 -3.04 3.95 2.72
C PHE A 48 -3.82 4.47 3.94
N THR A 49 -3.19 5.34 4.70
CA THR A 49 -3.78 6.05 5.84
C THR A 49 -3.75 7.54 5.56
N PHE A 50 -4.91 8.19 5.60
CA PHE A 50 -5.04 9.64 5.62
C PHE A 50 -5.47 10.09 7.01
N GLN A 51 -4.86 11.16 7.52
CA GLN A 51 -5.18 11.74 8.83
C GLN A 51 -5.28 13.27 8.71
N TYR A 52 -6.44 13.81 9.07
CA TYR A 52 -6.63 15.26 9.17
C TYR A 52 -6.02 15.80 10.47
N LYS A 53 -5.23 16.87 10.36
CA LYS A 53 -4.58 17.54 11.48
C LYS A 53 -5.58 18.44 12.18
N GLY A 54 -5.81 18.22 13.47
CA GLY A 54 -6.80 18.96 14.27
C GLY A 54 -8.19 18.34 14.27
N GLY A 55 -8.39 17.21 13.58
CA GLY A 55 -9.59 16.41 13.73
C GLY A 55 -9.50 15.41 14.90
N ASP A 56 -10.66 14.95 15.34
CA ASP A 56 -10.88 13.96 16.38
C ASP A 56 -11.91 12.91 15.92
N GLY A 57 -12.39 12.08 16.86
CA GLY A 57 -13.44 11.08 16.57
C GLY A 57 -14.82 11.66 16.23
N LYS A 58 -15.04 12.96 16.41
CA LYS A 58 -16.28 13.66 16.09
C LYS A 58 -16.21 14.45 14.78
N THR A 59 -15.03 14.50 14.16
CA THR A 59 -14.84 15.13 12.86
C THR A 59 -15.70 14.44 11.82
N GLU A 60 -16.36 15.22 10.97
CA GLU A 60 -17.22 14.71 9.91
C GLU A 60 -16.81 15.34 8.58
N PHE A 61 -16.48 14.50 7.60
CA PHE A 61 -16.26 14.92 6.23
C PHE A 61 -17.50 14.60 5.41
N LYS A 62 -17.97 15.58 4.64
CA LYS A 62 -19.09 15.41 3.71
C LYS A 62 -18.55 15.39 2.29
N ASN A 63 -19.05 14.47 1.47
CA ASN A 63 -18.61 14.28 0.08
C ASN A 63 -17.09 14.11 -0.01
N LEU A 64 -16.54 13.24 0.84
CA LEU A 64 -15.12 12.92 0.85
C LEU A 64 -14.79 12.08 -0.38
N GLU A 65 -13.76 12.50 -1.12
CA GLU A 65 -13.13 11.71 -2.17
C GLU A 65 -11.63 11.66 -1.89
N ILE A 66 -11.07 10.45 -1.90
CA ILE A 66 -9.63 10.22 -1.86
C ILE A 66 -9.27 9.42 -3.10
N ALA A 67 -8.40 9.99 -3.93
CA ALA A 67 -7.86 9.35 -5.11
C ALA A 67 -6.35 9.10 -4.95
N ILE A 68 -5.93 7.87 -5.22
CA ILE A 68 -4.53 7.46 -5.22
C ILE A 68 -4.17 7.10 -6.66
N ASN A 69 -3.35 7.95 -7.27
CA ASN A 69 -2.91 7.79 -8.66
C ASN A 69 -1.59 7.01 -8.70
N GLY A 70 -1.65 5.77 -9.17
CA GLY A 70 -0.49 4.99 -9.54
C GLY A 70 -0.11 5.21 -11.01
N ALA A 71 0.99 4.59 -11.44
CA ALA A 71 1.44 4.65 -12.84
C ALA A 71 0.47 3.96 -13.82
N PHE A 72 -0.26 2.94 -13.35
CA PHE A 72 -1.10 2.08 -14.19
C PHE A 72 -2.58 2.07 -13.80
N SER A 73 -2.93 2.60 -12.62
CA SER A 73 -4.31 2.60 -12.12
C SER A 73 -4.55 3.78 -11.17
N THR A 74 -5.81 4.14 -11.02
CA THR A 74 -6.27 5.10 -10.00
C THR A 74 -7.26 4.38 -9.10
N MET A 75 -7.02 4.40 -7.80
CA MET A 75 -7.99 3.92 -6.82
C MET A 75 -8.68 5.10 -6.18
N THR A 76 -10.00 5.08 -6.16
CA THR A 76 -10.81 6.14 -5.59
C THR A 76 -11.72 5.57 -4.51
N GLN A 77 -11.72 6.20 -3.34
CA GLN A 77 -12.69 5.95 -2.28
C GLN A 77 -13.51 7.20 -2.06
N THR A 78 -14.82 7.05 -2.19
CA THR A 78 -15.80 8.10 -1.95
C THR A 78 -16.64 7.76 -0.73
N SER A 79 -17.05 8.79 0.01
CA SER A 79 -18.00 8.67 1.11
C SER A 79 -18.85 9.93 1.18
N GLU A 80 -20.17 9.77 1.19
CA GLU A 80 -21.09 10.89 1.40
C GLU A 80 -20.89 11.53 2.78
N VAL A 81 -20.66 10.70 3.80
CA VAL A 81 -20.37 11.12 5.17
C VAL A 81 -19.34 10.18 5.80
N HIS A 82 -18.14 10.69 6.07
CA HIS A 82 -17.11 9.97 6.83
C HIS A 82 -16.96 10.57 8.23
N ARG A 83 -16.94 9.71 9.25
CA ARG A 83 -16.75 10.11 10.65
C ARG A 83 -15.38 9.70 11.17
N GLY A 84 -14.77 10.62 11.91
CA GLY A 84 -13.41 10.49 12.42
C GLY A 84 -12.39 11.14 11.50
N ALA A 85 -11.29 11.59 12.10
CA ALA A 85 -10.22 12.29 11.40
C ALA A 85 -9.26 11.39 10.60
N LYS A 86 -9.43 10.07 10.69
CA LYS A 86 -8.59 9.06 10.04
C LYS A 86 -9.41 8.31 8.99
N ILE A 87 -8.83 8.08 7.81
CA ILE A 87 -9.33 7.19 6.77
C ILE A 87 -8.26 6.16 6.44
N GLU A 88 -8.66 4.90 6.32
CA GLU A 88 -7.81 3.78 5.90
C GLU A 88 -8.37 3.19 4.61
N MET A 89 -7.49 2.92 3.65
CA MET A 89 -7.82 2.38 2.34
C MET A 89 -6.90 1.21 2.04
N ASN A 90 -7.48 0.05 1.76
CA ASN A 90 -6.73 -1.11 1.27
C ASN A 90 -6.54 -0.97 -0.24
N LEU A 91 -5.31 -1.13 -0.69
CA LEU A 91 -4.92 -1.16 -2.09
C LEU A 91 -4.33 -2.53 -2.41
N LEU A 92 -4.95 -3.26 -3.32
CA LEU A 92 -4.37 -4.48 -3.88
C LEU A 92 -3.87 -4.13 -5.28
N VAL A 93 -2.55 -4.20 -5.47
CA VAL A 93 -1.88 -3.91 -6.75
C VAL A 93 -1.26 -5.18 -7.31
#